data_AF-A0AAE7CSW0-F1
#
_entry.id   AF-A0AAE7CSW0-F1
#
_cell.length_a   1.000
_cell.length_b   1.000
_cell.length_c   1.000
_cell.angle_alpha   90.00
_cell.angle_beta   90.00
_cell.angle_gamma   90.00
#
_symmetry.space_group_name_H-M   'P 1'
#
loop_
_entity.id
_entity.type
_entity.pdbx_description
1 polymer ?
#
loop_
_entity_poly.entity_id
_entity_poly.type
_entity_poly.pdbx_seq_one_letter_code
_entity_poly.pdbx_strand_id
1 'polypeptide(L)' 'MSYQEKNKITISEAITRFSIEVLQIEETKNNPELILAITELLKIGRVSNLRI' A
#
# COMPACT_ATOMS: atom_id res chain seq x y z
N MET A 1 -4.44 -29.33 13.20
CA MET A 1 -4.47 -28.09 12.39
C MET A 1 -3.99 -26.96 13.27
N SER A 2 -2.79 -26.39 13.02
CA SER A 2 -2.26 -25.29 13.83
C SER A 2 -2.90 -23.98 13.39
N TYR A 3 -3.40 -23.21 14.36
CA TYR A 3 -4.08 -21.92 14.15
C TYR A 3 -3.14 -20.75 13.77
N GLN A 4 -1.90 -21.03 13.34
CA GLN A 4 -0.87 -20.00 13.16
C GLN A 4 -0.73 -19.45 11.73
N GLU A 5 -1.58 -19.89 10.80
CA GLU A 5 -1.56 -19.41 9.41
C GLU A 5 -2.45 -18.18 9.15
N LYS A 6 -3.12 -17.66 10.18
CA LYS A 6 -3.91 -16.43 10.07
C LYS A 6 -3.02 -15.21 10.33
N ASN A 7 -2.76 -14.45 9.27
CA ASN A 7 -2.27 -13.05 9.27
C ASN A 7 -0.75 -12.82 9.20
N LYS A 8 -0.02 -13.51 8.32
CA LYS A 8 1.22 -12.90 7.79
C LYS A 8 0.84 -11.84 6.75
N ILE A 9 0.64 -10.60 7.20
CA ILE A 9 0.51 -9.45 6.29
C ILE A 9 1.86 -9.24 5.63
N THR A 10 1.91 -9.26 4.30
CA THR A 10 3.14 -8.96 3.58
C THR A 10 3.46 -7.46 3.68
N ILE A 11 4.74 -7.10 3.54
CA ILE A 11 5.15 -5.68 3.50
C ILE A 11 4.42 -4.94 2.36
N SER A 12 4.21 -5.61 1.22
CA SER A 12 3.44 -5.06 0.10
C SER A 12 1.98 -4.73 0.49
N GLU A 13 1.31 -5.62 1.22
CA GLU A 13 -0.05 -5.36 1.72
C GLU A 13 -0.08 -4.23 2.75
N ALA A 14 0.92 -4.14 3.63
CA ALA A 14 1.04 -3.06 4.60
C ALA A 14 1.23 -1.70 3.90
N ILE A 15 2.13 -1.62 2.92
CA ILE A 15 2.36 -0.41 2.10
C ILE A 15 1.09 -0.05 1.32
N THR A 16 0.39 -1.04 0.76
CA THR A 16 -0.85 -0.82 0.01
C THR A 16 -1.94 -0.23 0.89
N ARG A 17 -2.17 -0.80 2.09
CA ARG A 17 -3.18 -0.28 3.04
C ARG A 17 -2.84 1.13 3.51
N PHE A 18 -1.60 1.35 3.95
CA PHE A 18 -1.12 2.68 4.34
C PHE A 18 -1.34 3.71 3.24
N SER A 19 -0.94 3.38 2.01
CA SER A 19 -1.07 4.30 0.86
C SER A 19 -2.54 4.68 0.60
N ILE A 20 -3.47 3.73 0.71
CA ILE A 20 -4.91 3.99 0.55
C ILE A 20 -5.43 4.90 1.67
N GLU A 21 -5.03 4.64 2.93
CA GLU A 21 -5.42 5.47 4.08
C GLU A 21 -4.93 6.91 3.94
N VAL A 22 -3.68 7.11 3.53
CA VAL A 22 -3.11 8.46 3.34
C VAL A 22 -3.82 9.21 2.23
N LEU A 23 -4.18 8.57 1.11
CA LEU A 23 -4.95 9.20 0.03
C LEU A 23 -6.35 9.67 0.47
N GLN A 24 -6.87 9.18 1.58
CA GLN A 24 -8.16 9.61 2.11
C GLN A 24 -8.08 10.87 2.98
N ILE A 25 -6.88 11.24 3.44
CA ILE A 25 -6.62 12.44 4.25
C ILE A 25 -6.87 13.69 3.40
N GLU A 26 -7.60 14.67 3.94
CA GLU A 26 -7.99 15.90 3.25
C GLU A 26 -6.79 16.70 2.73
N GLU A 27 -5.73 16.78 3.53
CA GLU A 27 -4.45 17.41 3.18
C GLU A 27 -3.79 16.74 1.96
N THR A 28 -3.92 15.42 1.84
CA THR A 28 -3.38 14.67 0.70
C THR A 28 -4.26 14.85 -0.53
N LYS A 29 -5.59 14.85 -0.39
CA LYS A 29 -6.54 15.04 -1.52
C LYS A 29 -6.36 16.38 -2.22
N ASN A 30 -5.96 17.40 -1.47
CA ASN A 30 -5.76 18.75 -2.00
C ASN A 30 -4.32 19.01 -2.46
N ASN A 31 -3.43 18.01 -2.38
CA ASN A 31 -2.03 18.13 -2.78
C ASN A 31 -1.67 17.13 -3.90
N PRO A 32 -1.63 17.58 -5.16
CA PRO A 32 -1.31 16.73 -6.31
C PRO A 32 0.07 16.04 -6.24
N GLU A 33 1.06 16.69 -5.63
CA GLU A 33 2.41 16.11 -5.49
C GLU A 33 2.43 14.92 -4.53
N LEU A 34 1.68 15.04 -3.41
CA LEU A 34 1.53 13.93 -2.45
C LEU A 34 0.76 12.77 -3.07
N ILE A 35 -0.28 13.04 -3.85
CA ILE A 35 -1.04 11.99 -4.57
C ILE A 35 -0.10 11.23 -5.54
N LEU A 36 0.75 11.94 -6.28
CA LEU A 36 1.72 11.33 -7.19
C LEU A 36 2.73 10.45 -6.43
N ALA A 37 3.31 10.96 -5.34
CA ALA A 37 4.27 10.21 -4.53
C ALA A 37 3.67 8.91 -3.96
N ILE A 38 2.44 8.95 -3.44
CA ILE A 38 1.74 7.77 -2.92
C ILE A 38 1.38 6.79 -4.03
N THR A 39 1.01 7.30 -5.21
CA THR A 39 0.74 6.46 -6.39
C THR A 39 1.99 5.71 -6.83
N GLU A 40 3.17 6.33 -6.77
CA GLU A 40 4.44 5.64 -7.04
C GLU A 40 4.74 4.55 -6.01
N LEU A 41 4.45 4.78 -4.72
CA LEU A 41 4.59 3.74 -3.68
C LEU A 41 3.67 2.53 -3.94
N LEU A 42 2.44 2.78 -4.41
CA LEU A 42 1.49 1.72 -4.79
C LEU A 42 1.96 0.91 -6.00
N LYS A 43 2.71 1.52 -6.93
CA LYS A 43 3.31 0.80 -8.07
C LYS A 43 4.32 -0.23 -7.57
N ILE A 44 5.17 0.10 -6.59
CA ILE A 44 6.15 -0.82 -5.97
C ILE A 44 5.44 -2.06 -5.37
N GLY A 45 4.34 -1.84 -4.64
CA GLY A 45 3.53 -2.92 -4.08
C GLY A 45 2.97 -3.87 -5.14
N ARG A 46 2.58 -3.33 -6.31
CA ARG A 46 2.14 -4.12 -7.48
C ARG A 46 3.26 -4.88 -8.19
N VAL A 47 4.46 -4.30 -8.34
CA VAL A 47 5.57 -5.01 -9.02
C VAL A 47 6.06 -6.19 -8.18
N SER A 48 5.91 -6.12 -6.85
CA SER A 48 6.24 -7.22 -5.93
C SER A 48 5.37 -8.48 -6.13
N ASN A 49 4.22 -8.34 -6.81
CA ASN A 49 3.32 -9.45 -7.17
C ASN A 49 3.52 -9.97 -8.61
N LEU A 50 4.36 -9.32 -9.42
CA LEU A 50 4.90 -9.95 -10.63
C LEU A 50 5.98 -10.93 -10.16
N ARG A 51 5.60 -12.20 -10.02
CA ARG A 51 6.57 -13.31 -9.96
C ARG A 51 7.52 -13.18 -11.15
N ILE A 52 8.81 -13.05 -10.86
CA ILE A 52 9.86 -13.53 -11.77
C ILE A 52 9.76 -15.05 -11.77
#